data_AF-A0A972DRE8-F1
#
_entry.id   AF-A0A972DRE8-F1
#
_cell.length_a   1.000
_cell.length_b   1.000
_cell.length_c   1.000
_cell.angle_alpha   90.00
_cell.angle_beta   90.00
_cell.angle_gamma   90.00
#
_symmetry.space_group_name_H-M   'P 1'
#
loop_
_entity.id
_entity.type
_entity.pdbx_description
1 polymer ?
#
loop_
_entity_poly.entity_id
_entity_poly.type
_entity_poly.pdbx_seq_one_letter_code
_entity_poly.pdbx_strand_id
1 'polypeptide(L)'
;RWAYDGIDEIERIQDYSATLIKRERIDGKLLEHEYMFVKIRHRPFSVYMYFLGPEKKKGQEVVYVEGANDGKMLAHGTGIQKLFGTVSLDPTGQIAMTDNRYPITEVGIVTLVRRLIEVGEKDVQYGECEVKYFPGAKIENRLCTCLRVIHPVPRRNFLFHIAQIYVDDELNLPIRYEAYDWPAEEGGKPQLTEEYTYLNLKLNNGFTDADFDIRNPNYQFKSK
;
A
#
# COMPACT_ATOMS: atom_id res chain seq x y z
N ARG A 1 4.58 -20.10 2.76
CA ARG A 1 4.37 -20.99 1.59
C ARG A 1 3.57 -20.25 0.54
N TRP A 2 2.29 -19.89 0.77
CA TRP A 2 1.49 -19.11 -0.20
C TRP A 2 2.24 -17.98 -0.92
N ALA A 3 2.85 -17.04 -0.17
CA ALA A 3 3.56 -15.91 -0.78
C ALA A 3 4.77 -16.34 -1.64
N TYR A 4 5.51 -17.38 -1.25
CA TYR A 4 6.63 -17.93 -2.03
C TYR A 4 6.16 -18.62 -3.29
N ASP A 5 5.08 -19.38 -3.18
CA ASP A 5 4.56 -20.18 -4.29
C ASP A 5 3.91 -19.26 -5.35
N GLY A 6 3.39 -18.08 -4.93
CA GLY A 6 2.71 -17.12 -5.80
C GLY A 6 3.54 -15.93 -6.31
N ILE A 7 4.73 -15.66 -5.75
CA ILE A 7 5.49 -14.44 -6.10
C ILE A 7 5.83 -14.35 -7.59
N ASP A 8 6.18 -15.47 -8.23
CA ASP A 8 6.52 -15.51 -9.66
C ASP A 8 5.35 -15.09 -10.56
N GLU A 9 4.12 -15.46 -10.19
CA GLU A 9 2.91 -15.06 -10.93
C GLU A 9 2.56 -13.59 -10.68
N ILE A 10 2.72 -13.15 -9.43
CA ILE A 10 2.49 -11.77 -9.02
C ILE A 10 3.46 -10.82 -9.73
N GLU A 11 4.72 -11.22 -9.88
CA GLU A 11 5.75 -10.44 -10.57
C GLU A 11 5.58 -10.40 -12.10
N ARG A 12 4.77 -11.30 -12.69
CA ARG A 12 4.40 -11.24 -14.11
C ARG A 12 3.36 -10.18 -14.42
N ILE A 13 2.65 -9.67 -13.42
CA ILE A 13 1.75 -8.53 -13.61
C ILE A 13 2.60 -7.34 -14.05
N GLN A 14 2.29 -6.76 -15.21
CA GLN A 14 3.08 -5.66 -15.77
C GLN A 14 2.69 -4.32 -15.13
N ASP A 15 1.39 -4.13 -15.00
CA ASP A 15 0.77 -2.96 -14.41
C ASP A 15 -0.63 -3.31 -13.88
N TYR A 16 -1.19 -2.42 -13.07
CA TYR A 16 -2.60 -2.51 -12.67
C TYR A 16 -3.11 -1.16 -12.19
N SER A 17 -4.44 -1.04 -12.12
CA SER A 17 -5.08 0.03 -11.36
C SER A 17 -6.05 -0.51 -10.33
N ALA A 18 -6.29 0.28 -9.28
CA ALA A 18 -7.14 -0.07 -8.17
C ALA A 18 -7.68 1.18 -7.45
N THR A 19 -8.72 0.99 -6.65
CA THR A 19 -9.04 1.88 -5.55
C THR A 19 -8.32 1.37 -4.31
N LEU A 20 -7.28 2.08 -3.88
CA LEU A 20 -6.55 1.80 -2.65
C LEU A 20 -7.23 2.52 -1.48
N ILE A 21 -7.64 1.75 -0.48
CA ILE A 21 -8.06 2.26 0.82
C ILE A 21 -6.92 2.01 1.79
N LYS A 22 -6.46 3.06 2.46
CA LYS A 22 -5.35 3.02 3.41
C LYS A 22 -5.78 3.59 4.75
N ARG A 23 -5.32 3.01 5.84
CA ARG A 23 -5.36 3.63 7.15
C ARG A 23 -4.17 3.18 7.98
N GLU A 24 -3.50 4.13 8.61
CA GLU A 24 -2.25 3.90 9.33
C GLU A 24 -2.27 4.56 10.71
N ARG A 25 -1.51 3.99 11.63
CA ARG A 25 -1.14 4.60 12.90
C ARG A 25 0.22 5.26 12.77
N ILE A 26 0.23 6.58 12.96
CA ILE A 26 1.43 7.44 12.93
C ILE A 26 1.54 8.11 14.29
N ASP A 27 2.73 8.06 14.91
CA ASP A 27 3.00 8.67 16.22
C ASP A 27 1.94 8.32 17.29
N GLY A 28 1.56 7.03 17.34
CA GLY A 28 0.57 6.51 18.29
C GLY A 28 -0.89 6.81 17.93
N LYS A 29 -1.17 7.66 16.94
CA LYS A 29 -2.52 8.04 16.51
C LYS A 29 -2.96 7.28 15.27
N LEU A 30 -4.07 6.55 15.38
CA LEU A 30 -4.73 5.95 14.21
C LEU A 30 -5.43 7.05 13.42
N LEU A 31 -5.02 7.23 12.17
CA LEU A 31 -5.58 8.23 11.29
C LEU A 31 -6.93 7.78 10.71
N GLU A 32 -7.58 8.67 9.97
CA GLU A 32 -8.78 8.34 9.20
C GLU A 32 -8.41 7.55 7.93
N HIS A 33 -9.41 6.98 7.27
CA HIS A 33 -9.21 6.30 5.99
C HIS A 33 -8.89 7.28 4.87
N GLU A 34 -7.89 6.94 4.07
CA GLU A 34 -7.58 7.57 2.80
C GLU A 34 -8.04 6.68 1.65
N TYR A 35 -8.65 7.29 0.65
CA TYR A 35 -9.18 6.62 -0.52
C TYR A 35 -8.48 7.20 -1.73
N MET A 36 -7.81 6.36 -2.51
CA MET A 36 -7.01 6.77 -3.65
C MET A 36 -7.33 5.91 -4.86
N PHE A 37 -7.46 6.51 -6.04
CA PHE A 37 -7.32 5.78 -7.28
C PHE A 37 -5.83 5.70 -7.61
N VAL A 38 -5.32 4.51 -7.87
CA VAL A 38 -3.90 4.27 -8.19
C VAL A 38 -3.75 3.61 -9.55
N LYS A 39 -2.70 4.00 -10.27
CA LYS A 39 -2.11 3.26 -11.38
C LYS A 39 -0.68 2.90 -10.97
N ILE A 40 -0.31 1.63 -11.11
CA ILE A 40 1.01 1.13 -10.76
C ILE A 40 1.53 0.34 -11.96
N ARG A 41 2.74 0.66 -12.43
CA ARG A 41 3.49 -0.09 -13.44
C ARG A 41 4.81 -0.53 -12.82
N HIS A 42 5.23 -1.77 -13.02
CA HIS A 42 6.41 -2.30 -12.33
C HIS A 42 7.74 -1.99 -13.01
N ARG A 43 7.76 -1.70 -14.33
CA ARG A 43 9.00 -1.42 -15.08
C ARG A 43 8.82 -0.32 -16.14
N PRO A 44 9.54 0.82 -16.03
CA PRO A 44 10.16 1.29 -14.78
C PRO A 44 9.09 1.41 -13.68
N PHE A 45 9.46 1.27 -12.41
CA PHE A 45 8.47 1.40 -11.34
C PHE A 45 7.85 2.80 -11.38
N SER A 46 6.55 2.85 -11.66
CA SER A 46 5.82 4.10 -11.91
C SER A 46 4.51 4.08 -11.16
N VAL A 47 4.17 5.19 -10.51
CA VAL A 47 2.97 5.36 -9.71
C VAL A 47 2.27 6.64 -10.13
N TYR A 48 0.99 6.55 -10.42
CA TYR A 48 0.08 7.69 -10.42
C TYR A 48 -0.96 7.46 -9.33
N MET A 49 -1.22 8.49 -8.52
CA MET A 49 -2.16 8.45 -7.41
C MET A 49 -3.05 9.68 -7.45
N TYR A 50 -4.37 9.47 -7.37
CA TYR A 50 -5.38 10.52 -7.23
C TYR A 50 -6.17 10.29 -5.95
N PHE A 51 -6.18 11.27 -5.04
CA PHE A 51 -6.92 11.17 -3.78
C PHE A 51 -8.42 11.41 -3.99
N LEU A 52 -9.23 10.40 -3.69
CA LEU A 52 -10.70 10.45 -3.69
C LEU A 52 -11.27 10.99 -2.37
N GLY A 53 -10.52 10.80 -1.27
CA GLY A 53 -10.88 11.26 0.07
C GLY A 53 -9.76 10.95 1.07
N PRO A 54 -9.81 11.50 2.30
CA PRO A 54 -10.86 12.38 2.84
C PRO A 54 -10.87 13.78 2.20
N GLU A 55 -11.89 14.60 2.46
CA GLU A 55 -12.11 15.90 1.79
C GLU A 55 -10.86 16.80 1.80
N LYS A 56 -10.08 16.79 2.89
CA LYS A 56 -8.82 17.55 3.02
C LYS A 56 -7.73 17.17 2.01
N LYS A 57 -7.74 15.93 1.47
CA LYS A 57 -6.79 15.42 0.47
C LYS A 57 -7.44 15.24 -0.90
N LYS A 58 -8.77 15.29 -1.00
CA LYS A 58 -9.51 15.03 -2.24
C LYS A 58 -9.03 15.93 -3.37
N GLY A 59 -8.72 15.31 -4.51
CA GLY A 59 -8.20 15.95 -5.71
C GLY A 59 -6.69 16.23 -5.70
N GLN A 60 -5.94 15.79 -4.69
CA GLN A 60 -4.48 15.78 -4.76
C GLN A 60 -4.05 14.70 -5.76
N GLU A 61 -3.01 14.99 -6.54
CA GLU A 61 -2.40 14.01 -7.44
C GLU A 61 -0.91 13.93 -7.21
N VAL A 62 -0.38 12.73 -7.41
CA VAL A 62 1.05 12.42 -7.32
C VAL A 62 1.45 11.54 -8.50
N VAL A 63 2.59 11.87 -9.10
CA VAL A 63 3.29 11.04 -10.08
C VAL A 63 4.69 10.74 -9.55
N TYR A 64 5.07 9.47 -9.59
CA TYR A 64 6.44 9.02 -9.36
C TYR A 64 6.85 8.09 -10.50
N VAL A 65 8.08 8.26 -10.99
CA VAL A 65 8.68 7.38 -12.00
C VAL A 65 10.13 7.13 -11.59
N GLU A 66 10.45 5.88 -11.33
CA GLU A 66 11.81 5.44 -10.98
C GLU A 66 12.79 5.82 -12.11
N GLY A 67 13.92 6.41 -11.73
CA GLY A 67 14.95 6.87 -12.69
C GLY A 67 14.62 8.19 -13.40
N ALA A 68 13.51 8.86 -13.07
CA ALA A 68 13.15 10.17 -13.62
C ALA A 68 13.08 11.25 -12.52
N ASN A 69 12.92 12.52 -12.94
CA ASN A 69 12.69 13.67 -12.05
C ASN A 69 13.70 13.80 -10.91
N ASP A 70 14.97 13.47 -11.14
CA ASP A 70 16.02 13.44 -10.11
C ASP A 70 15.67 12.54 -8.90
N GLY A 71 14.93 11.46 -9.12
CA GLY A 71 14.44 10.55 -8.08
C GLY A 71 13.26 11.09 -7.27
N LYS A 72 12.69 12.25 -7.65
CA LYS A 72 11.63 12.92 -6.93
C LYS A 72 10.24 12.57 -7.46
N MET A 73 9.25 12.66 -6.59
CA MET A 73 7.85 12.65 -6.99
C MET A 73 7.38 14.06 -7.34
N LEU A 74 6.47 14.15 -8.31
CA LEU A 74 5.78 15.38 -8.66
C LEU A 74 4.38 15.32 -8.06
N ALA A 75 4.04 16.29 -7.24
CA ALA A 75 2.76 16.35 -6.56
C ALA A 75 2.08 17.68 -6.85
N HIS A 76 0.74 17.69 -6.82
CA HIS A 76 0.00 18.92 -6.72
C HIS A 76 -1.06 18.83 -5.62
N GLY A 77 -1.22 19.94 -4.91
CA GLY A 77 -2.17 20.05 -3.81
C GLY A 77 -3.57 20.49 -4.26
N THR A 78 -4.47 20.63 -3.29
CA THR A 78 -5.82 21.22 -3.46
C THR A 78 -6.03 22.43 -2.55
N GLY A 79 -7.15 23.15 -2.72
CA GLY A 79 -7.42 24.39 -2.00
C GLY A 79 -6.31 25.43 -2.21
N ILE A 80 -5.81 26.00 -1.10
CA ILE A 80 -4.72 27.00 -1.14
C ILE A 80 -3.43 26.43 -1.73
N GLN A 81 -3.21 25.11 -1.64
CA GLN A 81 -2.01 24.48 -2.17
C GLN A 81 -1.97 24.49 -3.70
N LYS A 82 -3.11 24.68 -4.38
CA LYS A 82 -3.15 24.85 -5.86
C LYS A 82 -2.34 26.06 -6.33
N LEU A 83 -2.11 27.05 -5.46
CA LEU A 83 -1.32 28.24 -5.78
C LEU A 83 0.17 27.94 -5.95
N PHE A 84 0.67 26.86 -5.34
CA PHE A 84 2.08 26.45 -5.49
C PHE A 84 2.34 25.72 -6.82
N GLY A 85 1.28 25.36 -7.56
CA GLY A 85 1.39 24.56 -8.77
C GLY A 85 1.92 23.15 -8.48
N THR A 86 2.59 22.57 -9.48
CA THR A 86 3.28 21.29 -9.32
C THR A 86 4.56 21.47 -8.51
N VAL A 87 4.71 20.70 -7.44
CA VAL A 87 5.90 20.69 -6.57
C VAL A 87 6.67 19.39 -6.75
N SER A 88 8.00 19.47 -6.64
CA SER A 88 8.90 18.32 -6.66
C SER A 88 9.32 17.98 -5.23
N LEU A 89 9.03 16.76 -4.78
CA LEU A 89 9.26 16.31 -3.41
C LEU A 89 10.14 15.07 -3.40
N ASP A 90 11.07 15.01 -2.45
CA ASP A 90 11.77 13.77 -2.12
C ASP A 90 10.75 12.76 -1.54
N PRO A 91 10.62 11.54 -2.11
CA PRO A 91 9.69 10.51 -1.62
C PRO A 91 9.87 10.15 -0.14
N THR A 92 11.08 10.31 0.39
CA THR A 92 11.44 10.02 1.79
C THR A 92 11.52 11.28 2.66
N GLY A 93 11.34 12.46 2.05
CA GLY A 93 11.38 13.74 2.73
C GLY A 93 10.16 13.95 3.64
N GLN A 94 10.33 14.79 4.67
CA GLN A 94 9.32 15.05 5.70
C GLN A 94 7.92 15.40 5.15
N ILE A 95 7.87 16.18 4.06
CA ILE A 95 6.60 16.58 3.42
C ILE A 95 5.90 15.37 2.79
N ALA A 96 6.61 14.55 2.02
CA ALA A 96 6.04 13.36 1.37
C ALA A 96 5.64 12.29 2.39
N MET A 97 6.40 12.17 3.48
CA MET A 97 6.16 11.20 4.54
C MET A 97 5.14 11.66 5.59
N THR A 98 4.60 12.88 5.47
CA THR A 98 3.56 13.35 6.39
C THR A 98 2.33 12.45 6.27
N ASP A 99 1.88 11.89 7.41
CA ASP A 99 0.78 10.92 7.51
C ASP A 99 1.03 9.59 6.76
N ASN A 100 2.30 9.20 6.51
CA ASN A 100 2.65 7.96 5.82
C ASN A 100 3.70 7.15 6.60
N ARG A 101 3.51 5.82 6.69
CA ARG A 101 4.53 4.88 7.21
C ARG A 101 5.61 4.56 6.19
N TYR A 102 5.27 4.58 4.90
CA TYR A 102 6.15 4.19 3.81
C TYR A 102 6.17 5.25 2.69
N PRO A 103 7.31 5.42 2.00
CA PRO A 103 7.39 6.29 0.84
C PRO A 103 6.57 5.72 -0.32
N ILE A 104 6.18 6.59 -1.27
CA ILE A 104 5.45 6.16 -2.49
C ILE A 104 6.23 5.11 -3.29
N THR A 105 7.54 5.03 -3.12
CA THR A 105 8.41 4.00 -3.74
C THR A 105 8.12 2.59 -3.26
N GLU A 106 7.37 2.41 -2.16
CA GLU A 106 7.00 1.11 -1.60
C GLU A 106 5.52 0.74 -1.82
N VAL A 107 4.74 1.55 -2.54
CA VAL A 107 3.33 1.24 -2.78
C VAL A 107 3.17 0.05 -3.72
N GLY A 108 2.21 -0.82 -3.41
CA GLY A 108 1.71 -1.82 -4.35
C GLY A 108 1.74 -3.26 -3.84
N ILE A 109 1.04 -4.12 -4.59
CA ILE A 109 0.81 -5.53 -4.23
C ILE A 109 2.12 -6.32 -4.28
N VAL A 110 2.96 -6.11 -5.29
CA VAL A 110 4.27 -6.79 -5.40
C VAL A 110 5.15 -6.45 -4.20
N THR A 111 5.24 -5.16 -3.84
CA THR A 111 6.03 -4.73 -2.68
C THR A 111 5.49 -5.33 -1.38
N LEU A 112 4.16 -5.33 -1.20
CA LEU A 112 3.52 -5.98 -0.06
C LEU A 112 3.92 -7.46 0.04
N VAL A 113 3.84 -8.22 -1.06
CA VAL A 113 4.18 -9.65 -1.06
C VAL A 113 5.65 -9.86 -0.76
N ARG A 114 6.56 -9.07 -1.33
CA ARG A 114 8.00 -9.12 -1.00
C ARG A 114 8.25 -8.87 0.48
N ARG A 115 7.62 -7.86 1.07
CA ARG A 115 7.71 -7.58 2.52
C ARG A 115 7.17 -8.75 3.35
N LEU A 116 6.05 -9.35 2.96
CA LEU A 116 5.50 -10.52 3.65
C LEU A 116 6.46 -11.72 3.60
N ILE A 117 7.14 -11.93 2.47
CA ILE A 117 8.18 -12.97 2.34
C ILE A 117 9.37 -12.64 3.27
N GLU A 118 9.91 -11.42 3.20
CA GLU A 118 11.03 -10.99 4.05
C GLU A 118 10.74 -11.15 5.55
N VAL A 119 9.51 -10.86 5.98
CA VAL A 119 9.10 -11.04 7.38
C VAL A 119 8.96 -12.51 7.72
N GLY A 120 8.31 -13.30 6.86
CA GLY A 120 8.18 -14.74 7.05
C GLY A 120 9.54 -15.45 7.17
N GLU A 121 10.56 -15.03 6.42
CA GLU A 121 11.93 -15.58 6.50
C GLU A 121 12.57 -15.36 7.86
N LYS A 122 12.37 -14.17 8.42
CA LYS A 122 12.91 -13.81 9.73
C LYS A 122 12.17 -14.57 10.83
N ASP A 123 10.85 -14.70 10.73
CA ASP A 123 10.04 -15.36 11.76
C ASP A 123 10.32 -16.87 11.87
N VAL A 124 10.64 -17.54 10.75
CA VAL A 124 11.03 -18.97 10.74
C VAL A 124 12.24 -19.24 11.63
N GLN A 125 13.13 -18.27 11.83
CA GLN A 125 14.32 -18.43 12.68
C GLN A 125 14.01 -18.50 14.17
N TYR A 126 12.82 -18.02 14.58
CA TYR A 126 12.45 -17.91 16.00
C TYR A 126 11.38 -18.93 16.44
N GLY A 127 10.76 -19.66 15.49
CA GLY A 127 9.90 -20.82 15.77
C GLY A 127 8.59 -20.55 16.53
N GLU A 128 8.20 -19.28 16.70
CA GLU A 128 7.13 -18.86 17.64
C GLU A 128 5.87 -18.29 16.97
N CYS A 129 5.76 -18.37 15.65
CA CYS A 129 4.60 -17.86 14.93
C CYS A 129 3.52 -18.93 14.76
N GLU A 130 2.27 -18.60 15.10
CA GLU A 130 1.09 -19.39 14.73
C GLU A 130 0.50 -18.86 13.41
N VAL A 131 0.29 -19.75 12.43
CA VAL A 131 -0.36 -19.40 11.15
C VAL A 131 -1.68 -20.16 11.00
N LYS A 132 -2.78 -19.44 10.79
CA LYS A 132 -4.13 -19.99 10.57
C LYS A 132 -4.69 -19.52 9.23
N TYR A 133 -5.45 -20.40 8.58
CA TYR A 133 -6.12 -20.11 7.31
C TYR A 133 -7.63 -20.11 7.54
N PHE A 134 -8.30 -19.07 7.08
CA PHE A 134 -9.74 -18.88 7.20
C PHE A 134 -10.32 -18.68 5.79
N PRO A 135 -10.74 -19.76 5.11
CA PRO A 135 -11.39 -19.66 3.80
C PRO A 135 -12.79 -19.06 3.93
N GLY A 136 -13.30 -18.50 2.83
CA GLY A 136 -14.66 -17.95 2.76
C GLY A 136 -14.81 -16.54 3.35
N ALA A 137 -13.71 -15.84 3.63
CA ALA A 137 -13.75 -14.42 3.91
C ALA A 137 -14.23 -13.65 2.67
N LYS A 138 -14.78 -12.45 2.87
CA LYS A 138 -15.27 -11.63 1.76
C LYS A 138 -14.78 -10.20 1.90
N ILE A 139 -14.12 -9.70 0.84
CA ILE A 139 -13.78 -8.29 0.70
C ILE A 139 -14.63 -7.74 -0.44
N GLU A 140 -15.59 -6.87 -0.11
CA GLU A 140 -16.62 -6.40 -1.04
C GLU A 140 -17.38 -7.58 -1.69
N ASN A 141 -17.11 -7.83 -2.97
CA ASN A 141 -17.72 -8.88 -3.79
C ASN A 141 -16.78 -10.03 -4.12
N ARG A 142 -15.58 -10.04 -3.54
CA ARG A 142 -14.54 -11.05 -3.83
C ARG A 142 -14.41 -12.04 -2.67
N LEU A 143 -14.37 -13.33 -2.99
CA LEU A 143 -14.12 -14.41 -2.03
C LEU A 143 -12.63 -14.49 -1.76
N CYS A 144 -12.27 -14.69 -0.50
CA CYS A 144 -10.89 -14.67 -0.07
C CYS A 144 -10.61 -15.76 0.96
N THR A 145 -9.34 -16.17 0.98
CA THR A 145 -8.74 -16.90 2.09
C THR A 145 -7.94 -15.92 2.94
N CYS A 146 -8.31 -15.78 4.22
CA CYS A 146 -7.57 -14.97 5.18
C CYS A 146 -6.48 -15.81 5.85
N LEU A 147 -5.22 -15.45 5.65
CA LEU A 147 -4.09 -15.96 6.41
C LEU A 147 -3.88 -15.06 7.63
N ARG A 148 -3.88 -15.64 8.81
CA ARG A 148 -3.57 -14.93 10.06
C ARG A 148 -2.28 -15.46 10.65
N VAL A 149 -1.37 -14.55 10.92
CA VAL A 149 -0.05 -14.77 11.52
C VAL A 149 -0.09 -14.14 12.91
N ILE A 150 0.25 -14.90 13.95
CA ILE A 150 0.22 -14.42 15.34
C ILE A 150 1.58 -14.65 16.01
N HIS A 151 2.16 -13.57 16.54
CA HIS A 151 3.29 -13.60 17.45
C HIS A 151 2.78 -13.44 18.89
N PRO A 152 2.75 -14.51 19.71
CA PRO A 152 2.06 -14.48 21.00
C PRO A 152 2.75 -13.57 22.03
N VAL A 153 4.09 -13.50 21.98
CA VAL A 153 4.90 -12.79 22.97
C VAL A 153 5.61 -11.60 22.30
N PRO A 154 5.52 -10.38 22.86
CA PRO A 154 6.25 -9.22 22.33
C PRO A 154 7.75 -9.47 22.36
N ARG A 155 8.41 -9.28 21.21
CA ARG A 155 9.87 -9.34 21.08
C ARG A 155 10.36 -8.22 20.19
N ARG A 156 11.58 -7.74 20.46
CA ARG A 156 12.21 -6.67 19.68
C ARG A 156 12.31 -6.96 18.18
N ASN A 157 12.29 -8.24 17.79
CA ASN A 157 12.46 -8.66 16.41
C ASN A 157 11.13 -8.83 15.65
N PHE A 158 9.99 -8.83 16.34
CA PHE A 158 8.68 -8.98 15.71
C PHE A 158 8.09 -7.61 15.37
N LEU A 159 7.65 -7.46 14.12
CA LEU A 159 7.11 -6.19 13.61
C LEU A 159 5.64 -5.97 13.99
N PHE A 160 4.94 -7.04 14.37
CA PHE A 160 3.52 -7.02 14.71
C PHE A 160 3.17 -8.17 15.66
N HIS A 161 2.07 -8.00 16.40
CA HIS A 161 1.41 -9.07 17.14
C HIS A 161 0.56 -9.94 16.21
N ILE A 162 -0.23 -9.33 15.33
CA ILE A 162 -1.10 -10.04 14.38
C ILE A 162 -0.92 -9.44 12.99
N ALA A 163 -0.73 -10.27 11.97
CA ALA A 163 -0.93 -9.88 10.58
C ALA A 163 -2.06 -10.70 9.96
N GLN A 164 -2.96 -10.02 9.24
CA GLN A 164 -4.02 -10.66 8.46
C GLN A 164 -3.85 -10.31 6.99
N ILE A 165 -3.74 -11.34 6.16
CA ILE A 165 -3.56 -11.22 4.70
C ILE A 165 -4.76 -11.88 4.04
N TYR A 166 -5.55 -11.10 3.31
CA TYR A 166 -6.72 -11.58 2.60
C TYR A 166 -6.34 -11.78 1.14
N VAL A 167 -6.18 -13.05 0.77
CA VAL A 167 -5.81 -13.46 -0.57
C VAL A 167 -7.08 -13.74 -1.34
N ASP A 168 -7.21 -13.09 -2.47
CA ASP A 168 -8.29 -13.32 -3.40
C ASP A 168 -8.22 -14.73 -4.01
N ASP A 169 -9.30 -15.50 -3.92
CA ASP A 169 -9.29 -16.91 -4.33
C ASP A 169 -9.23 -17.11 -5.86
N GLU A 170 -9.57 -16.08 -6.66
CA GLU A 170 -9.56 -16.15 -8.13
C GLU A 170 -8.24 -15.62 -8.72
N LEU A 171 -7.77 -14.47 -8.23
CA LEU A 171 -6.57 -13.79 -8.70
C LEU A 171 -5.31 -14.27 -8.00
N ASN A 172 -5.44 -14.94 -6.85
CA ASN A 172 -4.32 -15.33 -5.99
C ASN A 172 -3.47 -14.12 -5.54
N LEU A 173 -4.11 -12.97 -5.32
CA LEU A 173 -3.46 -11.71 -4.92
C LEU A 173 -3.89 -11.29 -3.51
N PRO A 174 -2.99 -10.72 -2.68
CA PRO A 174 -3.40 -10.11 -1.42
C PRO A 174 -4.13 -8.80 -1.72
N ILE A 175 -5.45 -8.80 -1.57
CA ILE A 175 -6.29 -7.62 -1.80
C ILE A 175 -6.61 -6.86 -0.52
N ARG A 176 -6.29 -7.43 0.65
CA ARG A 176 -6.27 -6.69 1.92
C ARG A 176 -5.17 -7.19 2.84
N TYR A 177 -4.52 -6.26 3.52
CA TYR A 177 -3.55 -6.53 4.57
C TYR A 177 -3.89 -5.68 5.79
N GLU A 178 -3.74 -6.27 6.97
CA GLU A 178 -3.87 -5.61 8.26
C GLU A 178 -2.72 -6.05 9.15
N ALA A 179 -2.10 -5.12 9.86
CA ALA A 179 -1.16 -5.42 10.93
C ALA A 179 -1.59 -4.76 12.23
N TYR A 180 -1.49 -5.51 13.32
CA TYR A 180 -1.82 -5.09 14.66
C TYR A 180 -0.61 -5.24 15.57
N ASP A 181 -0.35 -4.20 16.35
CA ASP A 181 0.56 -4.25 17.48
C ASP A 181 -0.09 -4.92 18.70
N TRP A 182 0.72 -5.25 19.70
CA TRP A 182 0.24 -5.77 20.96
C TRP A 182 -0.71 -4.78 21.65
N PRO A 183 -1.59 -5.29 22.54
CA PRO A 183 -2.39 -4.42 23.40
C PRO A 183 -1.52 -3.46 24.23
N ALA A 184 -1.97 -2.22 24.41
CA ALA A 184 -1.29 -1.25 25.28
C ALA A 184 -1.37 -1.62 26.77
N GLU A 185 -2.37 -2.41 27.14
CA GLU A 185 -2.60 -2.91 28.50
C GLU A 185 -2.82 -4.42 28.46
N GLU A 186 -2.39 -5.12 29.50
CA GLU A 186 -2.57 -6.57 29.61
C GLU A 186 -4.05 -6.95 29.52
N GLY A 187 -4.38 -7.92 28.66
CA GLY A 187 -5.77 -8.31 28.38
C GLY A 187 -6.55 -7.34 27.47
N GLY A 188 -5.94 -6.25 27.01
CA GLY A 188 -6.53 -5.32 26.06
C GLY A 188 -6.65 -5.87 24.64
N LYS A 189 -7.18 -5.06 23.72
CA LYS A 189 -7.28 -5.41 22.29
C LYS A 189 -5.99 -5.07 21.55
N PRO A 190 -5.55 -5.91 20.59
CA PRO A 190 -4.48 -5.56 19.65
C PRO A 190 -4.78 -4.23 18.96
N GLN A 191 -3.74 -3.44 18.71
CA GLN A 191 -3.89 -2.09 18.18
C GLN A 191 -3.59 -2.08 16.68
N LEU A 192 -4.54 -1.66 15.84
CA LEU A 192 -4.29 -1.54 14.41
C LEU A 192 -3.13 -0.56 14.16
N THR A 193 -2.13 -1.04 13.45
CA THR A 193 -0.94 -0.30 13.02
C THR A 193 -1.10 0.19 11.60
N GLU A 194 -1.61 -0.65 10.72
CA GLU A 194 -1.81 -0.36 9.30
C GLU A 194 -2.84 -1.29 8.69
N GLU A 195 -3.61 -0.77 7.73
CA GLU A 195 -4.46 -1.55 6.84
C GLU A 195 -4.41 -0.97 5.43
N TYR A 196 -4.31 -1.86 4.44
CA TYR A 196 -4.39 -1.52 3.01
C TYR A 196 -5.40 -2.45 2.35
N THR A 197 -6.29 -1.90 1.53
CA THR A 197 -7.27 -2.68 0.76
C THR A 197 -7.28 -2.21 -0.69
N TYR A 198 -7.11 -3.15 -1.62
CA TYR A 198 -7.15 -2.93 -3.05
C TYR A 198 -8.51 -3.38 -3.58
N LEU A 199 -9.35 -2.42 -3.94
CA LEU A 199 -10.65 -2.65 -4.57
C LEU A 199 -10.59 -2.37 -6.08
N ASN A 200 -11.56 -2.87 -6.83
CA ASN A 200 -11.71 -2.61 -8.27
C ASN A 200 -10.42 -2.90 -9.06
N LEU A 201 -9.72 -3.98 -8.71
CA LEU A 201 -8.43 -4.32 -9.27
C LEU A 201 -8.59 -4.72 -10.75
N LYS A 202 -7.81 -4.08 -11.61
CA LYS A 202 -7.74 -4.35 -13.06
C LYS A 202 -6.29 -4.47 -13.47
N LEU A 203 -5.89 -5.68 -13.84
CA LEU A 203 -4.52 -6.08 -14.15
C LEU A 203 -4.19 -5.87 -15.62
N ASN A 204 -2.92 -5.60 -15.92
CA ASN A 204 -2.35 -5.53 -17.27
C ASN A 204 -3.13 -4.61 -18.22
N ASN A 205 -3.35 -3.36 -17.80
CA ASN A 205 -4.04 -2.33 -18.59
C ASN A 205 -3.20 -1.87 -19.79
N GLY A 206 -1.89 -2.16 -19.82
CA GLY A 206 -0.99 -1.73 -20.88
C GLY A 206 -0.61 -0.27 -20.74
N PHE A 207 -0.33 0.18 -19.50
CA PHE A 207 0.01 1.58 -19.26
C PHE A 207 1.30 1.99 -19.97
N THR A 208 1.27 3.21 -20.49
CA THR A 208 2.40 3.82 -21.22
C THR A 208 3.00 4.95 -20.41
N ASP A 209 4.09 5.54 -20.89
CA ASP A 209 4.69 6.71 -20.21
C ASP A 209 3.72 7.89 -20.10
N ALA A 210 2.76 8.00 -21.04
CA ALA A 210 1.71 9.02 -20.97
C ALA A 210 0.81 8.88 -19.73
N ASP A 211 0.65 7.67 -19.17
CA ASP A 211 -0.11 7.46 -17.94
C ASP A 211 0.62 7.97 -16.68
N PHE A 212 1.91 8.23 -16.78
CA PHE A 212 2.77 8.70 -15.69
C PHE A 212 3.45 10.03 -16.04
N ASP A 213 2.84 10.81 -16.94
CA ASP A 213 3.27 12.14 -17.33
C ASP A 213 2.32 13.18 -16.74
N ILE A 214 2.86 14.20 -16.08
CA ILE A 214 2.08 15.31 -15.54
C ILE A 214 1.39 16.14 -16.62
N ARG A 215 1.79 16.00 -17.90
CA ARG A 215 1.15 16.67 -19.04
C ARG A 215 -0.05 15.90 -19.59
N ASN A 216 -0.40 14.75 -19.00
CA ASN A 216 -1.59 14.00 -19.41
C ASN A 216 -2.84 14.89 -19.26
N PRO A 217 -3.65 15.07 -20.32
CA PRO A 217 -4.79 16.00 -20.30
C PRO A 217 -5.90 15.59 -19.32
N ASN A 218 -5.88 14.37 -18.79
CA ASN A 218 -6.83 13.92 -17.77
C ASN A 218 -6.41 14.29 -16.33
N TYR A 219 -5.19 14.82 -16.14
CA TYR A 219 -4.63 15.16 -14.84
C TYR A 219 -4.65 16.67 -14.60
N GLN A 220 -4.62 17.10 -13.35
CA GLN A 220 -4.75 18.53 -12.99
C GLN A 220 -3.42 19.21 -12.63
N PHE A 221 -2.28 18.60 -13.01
CA PHE A 221 -0.98 19.23 -12.88
C PHE A 221 -0.90 20.48 -13.76
N LYS A 222 -0.33 21.55 -13.19
CA LYS A 222 0.01 22.75 -13.94
C LYS A 222 1.49 22.74 -14.24
N SER A 223 1.88 22.88 -15.49
CA SER A 223 3.26 23.27 -15.81
C SER A 223 3.46 24.72 -15.39
N LYS A 224 4.66 25.05 -14.89
CA LYS A 224 5.10 26.44 -14.83
C LYS A 224 5.32 26.99 -16.24
#